data_AF-A0A7J0ETD9-F1
#
_entry.id   AF-A0A7J0ETD9-F1
#
_cell.length_a   1.000
_cell.length_b   1.000
_cell.length_c   1.000
_cell.angle_alpha   90.00
_cell.angle_beta   90.00
_cell.angle_gamma   90.00
#
_symmetry.space_group_name_H-M   'P 1'
#
loop_
_entity.id
_entity.type
_entity.pdbx_description
1 polymer ?
#
loop_
_entity_poly.entity_id
_entity_poly.type
_entity_poly.pdbx_seq_one_letter_code
_entity_poly.pdbx_strand_id
1 'polypeptide(L)'
;MSVYGGDSWAREAQYRKRRVDDLVVEGLDASSYKKLSGGKYACLVCPHNPVFDTPLVLSMHIKGSCHCAAESKLKKKQFVIQDEINKRIALSECSTGDVSASSISTQVNQHCRLARKPLIEQTRRAASEILSNIAPQQTELKGNNDVKSSKGHSTDGPLHCNNTWLLSGNRSS
;
A
#
# COMPACT_ATOMS: atom_id res chain seq x y z
N MET A 1 -55.67 -27.37 -28.67
CA MET A 1 -54.53 -27.64 -27.76
C MET A 1 -53.79 -26.33 -27.56
N SER A 2 -53.88 -25.68 -26.39
CA SER A 2 -53.14 -24.44 -26.13
C SER A 2 -51.67 -24.81 -25.85
N VAL A 3 -50.77 -24.34 -26.71
CA VAL A 3 -49.32 -24.59 -26.64
C VAL A 3 -48.58 -23.41 -25.98
N TYR A 4 -49.30 -22.51 -25.29
CA TYR A 4 -48.73 -21.29 -24.73
C TYR A 4 -49.18 -21.03 -23.27
N GLY A 5 -48.20 -21.02 -22.36
CA GLY A 5 -48.13 -20.05 -21.26
C GLY A 5 -48.73 -20.44 -19.91
N GLY A 6 -48.08 -21.34 -19.17
CA GLY A 6 -48.39 -21.63 -17.75
C GLY A 6 -47.40 -20.99 -16.75
N ASP A 7 -46.33 -20.37 -17.24
CA ASP A 7 -45.14 -19.96 -16.48
C ASP A 7 -44.83 -18.45 -16.59
N SER A 8 -45.73 -17.67 -17.19
CA SER A 8 -45.62 -16.21 -17.35
C SER A 8 -45.38 -15.49 -16.01
N TRP A 9 -46.05 -15.94 -14.95
CA TRP A 9 -45.88 -15.40 -13.60
C TRP A 9 -44.50 -15.70 -13.02
N ALA A 10 -43.98 -16.91 -13.21
CA ALA A 10 -42.67 -17.31 -12.69
C ALA A 10 -41.55 -16.47 -13.34
N ARG A 11 -41.61 -16.29 -14.66
CA ARG A 11 -40.65 -15.45 -15.40
C ARG A 11 -40.68 -13.99 -14.95
N GLU A 12 -41.89 -13.43 -14.79
CA GLU A 12 -42.07 -12.06 -14.33
C GLU A 12 -41.60 -11.87 -12.89
N ALA A 13 -41.86 -12.82 -11.99
CA ALA A 13 -41.37 -12.77 -10.62
C ALA A 13 -39.83 -12.80 -10.56
N GLN A 14 -39.18 -13.63 -11.38
CA GLN A 14 -37.72 -13.67 -11.49
C GLN A 14 -37.15 -12.37 -12.08
N TYR A 15 -37.84 -11.75 -13.03
CA TYR A 15 -37.45 -10.45 -13.56
C TYR A 15 -37.50 -9.36 -12.48
N ARG A 16 -38.61 -9.29 -11.74
CA ARG A 16 -38.76 -8.36 -10.61
C ARG A 16 -37.71 -8.59 -9.53
N LYS A 17 -37.43 -9.86 -9.18
CA LYS A 17 -36.39 -10.20 -8.22
C LYS A 17 -35.01 -9.68 -8.68
N ARG A 18 -34.63 -9.90 -9.94
CA ARG A 18 -33.35 -9.40 -10.47
C ARG A 18 -33.25 -7.87 -10.39
N ARG A 19 -34.31 -7.15 -10.74
CA ARG A 19 -34.33 -5.67 -10.61
C ARG A 19 -34.15 -5.20 -9.17
N VAL A 20 -34.79 -5.88 -8.21
CA VAL A 20 -34.62 -5.57 -6.79
C VAL A 20 -33.19 -5.85 -6.34
N ASP A 21 -32.64 -7.01 -6.74
CA ASP A 21 -31.27 -7.37 -6.42
C ASP A 21 -30.27 -6.34 -6.97
N ASP A 22 -30.46 -5.85 -8.21
CA ASP A 22 -29.62 -4.83 -8.83
C ASP A 22 -29.66 -3.50 -8.06
N LEU A 23 -30.86 -3.04 -7.67
CA LEU A 23 -31.04 -1.83 -6.85
C LEU A 23 -30.38 -1.94 -5.48
N VAL A 24 -30.45 -3.12 -4.86
CA VAL A 24 -29.78 -3.38 -3.58
C VAL A 24 -28.27 -3.28 -3.76
N VAL A 25 -27.71 -3.89 -4.82
CA VAL A 25 -26.27 -3.85 -5.10
C VAL A 25 -25.78 -2.42 -5.35
N GLU A 26 -26.54 -1.61 -6.10
CA GLU A 26 -26.22 -0.20 -6.38
C GLU A 26 -26.20 0.66 -5.11
N GLY A 27 -27.06 0.36 -4.14
CA GLY A 27 -27.11 1.07 -2.86
C GLY A 27 -26.01 0.71 -1.85
N LEU A 28 -25.09 -0.21 -2.19
CA LEU A 28 -24.00 -0.65 -1.32
C LEU A 28 -22.66 -0.04 -1.76
N ASP A 29 -21.83 0.32 -0.78
CA ASP A 29 -20.48 0.80 -1.06
C ASP A 29 -19.62 -0.33 -1.66
N ALA A 30 -19.18 -0.14 -2.91
CA ALA A 30 -18.39 -1.09 -3.67
C ALA A 30 -17.04 -1.43 -3.02
N SER A 31 -16.53 -0.58 -2.11
CA SER A 31 -15.28 -0.85 -1.39
C SER A 31 -15.43 -1.88 -0.26
N SER A 32 -16.66 -2.06 0.25
CA SER A 32 -16.95 -2.87 1.43
C SER A 32 -17.14 -4.36 1.14
N TYR A 33 -17.36 -4.72 -0.12
CA TYR A 33 -17.64 -6.09 -0.54
C TYR A 33 -17.02 -6.42 -1.91
N LYS A 34 -16.91 -7.71 -2.20
CA LYS A 34 -16.45 -8.22 -3.49
C LYS A 34 -17.42 -9.27 -4.03
N LYS A 35 -17.83 -9.14 -5.29
CA LYS A 35 -18.57 -10.20 -6.00
C LYS A 35 -17.57 -11.27 -6.49
N LEU A 36 -17.82 -12.52 -6.11
CA LEU A 36 -17.03 -13.68 -6.51
C LEU A 36 -17.48 -14.21 -7.88
N SER A 37 -16.63 -15.00 -8.53
CA SER A 37 -16.95 -15.64 -9.83
C SER A 37 -18.19 -16.53 -9.78
N GLY A 38 -18.47 -17.13 -8.62
CA GLY A 38 -19.68 -17.92 -8.38
C GLY A 38 -20.95 -17.12 -8.15
N GLY A 39 -20.94 -15.79 -8.35
CA GLY A 39 -22.10 -14.91 -8.13
C GLY A 39 -22.40 -14.58 -6.66
N LYS A 40 -21.65 -15.17 -5.73
CA LYS A 40 -21.70 -14.89 -4.29
C LYS A 40 -20.99 -13.58 -3.95
N TYR A 41 -21.24 -13.05 -2.76
CA TYR A 41 -20.68 -11.78 -2.29
C TYR A 41 -19.88 -11.99 -1.02
N ALA A 42 -18.66 -11.48 -0.95
CA ALA A 42 -17.82 -11.53 0.25
C ALA A 42 -17.68 -10.14 0.86
N CYS A 43 -17.84 -10.01 2.18
CA CYS A 43 -17.52 -8.76 2.88
C CYS A 43 -16.01 -8.65 3.10
N LEU A 44 -15.42 -7.49 2.82
CA LEU A 44 -13.97 -7.23 2.98
C LEU A 44 -13.62 -6.53 4.30
N VAL A 45 -14.62 -6.01 4.99
CA VAL A 45 -14.45 -5.25 6.24
C VAL A 45 -14.45 -6.17 7.46
N CYS A 46 -15.31 -7.19 7.44
CA CYS A 46 -15.47 -8.11 8.56
C CYS A 46 -14.30 -9.11 8.67
N PRO A 47 -13.94 -9.51 9.89
CA PRO A 47 -12.97 -10.58 10.07
C PRO A 47 -13.47 -11.88 9.42
N HIS A 48 -12.54 -12.69 8.90
CA HIS A 48 -12.81 -13.94 8.18
C HIS A 48 -13.56 -13.83 6.83
N ASN A 49 -13.87 -12.62 6.36
CA ASN A 49 -14.51 -12.37 5.05
C ASN A 49 -15.76 -13.23 4.78
N PRO A 50 -16.86 -13.02 5.52
CA PRO A 50 -18.07 -13.82 5.36
C PRO A 50 -18.63 -13.70 3.94
N VAL A 51 -19.16 -14.83 3.43
CA VAL A 51 -19.70 -14.97 2.07
C VAL A 51 -21.22 -15.15 2.11
N PHE A 52 -21.93 -14.44 1.23
CA PHE A 52 -23.38 -14.39 1.15
C PHE A 52 -23.86 -14.73 -0.27
N ASP A 53 -24.94 -15.49 -0.37
CA ASP A 53 -25.48 -15.94 -1.66
C ASP A 53 -26.39 -14.89 -2.34
N THR A 54 -26.93 -13.93 -1.56
CA THR A 54 -27.83 -12.90 -2.07
C THR A 54 -27.39 -11.50 -1.64
N PRO A 55 -27.61 -10.47 -2.48
CA PRO A 55 -27.25 -9.09 -2.15
C PRO A 55 -28.11 -8.54 -0.99
N LEU A 56 -29.33 -9.06 -0.80
CA LEU A 56 -30.19 -8.70 0.32
C LEU A 56 -29.54 -9.05 1.67
N VAL A 57 -29.02 -10.28 1.79
CA VAL A 57 -28.37 -10.72 3.04
C VAL A 57 -27.07 -9.95 3.28
N LEU A 58 -26.31 -9.65 2.21
CA LEU A 58 -25.14 -8.79 2.30
C LEU A 58 -25.51 -7.38 2.82
N SER A 59 -26.59 -6.78 2.31
CA SER A 59 -27.07 -5.46 2.74
C SER A 59 -27.41 -5.42 4.23
N MET A 60 -28.08 -6.46 4.71
CA MET A 60 -28.37 -6.61 6.14
C MET A 60 -27.10 -6.76 6.97
N HIS A 61 -26.12 -7.52 6.48
CA HIS A 61 -24.84 -7.70 7.15
C HIS A 61 -24.05 -6.40 7.28
N ILE A 62 -23.97 -5.59 6.21
CA ILE A 62 -23.24 -4.31 6.19
C ILE A 62 -23.83 -3.33 7.21
N LYS A 63 -25.15 -3.35 7.39
CA LYS A 63 -25.86 -2.55 8.41
C LYS A 63 -25.81 -3.17 9.82
N GLY A 64 -25.16 -4.33 9.96
CA GLY A 64 -25.07 -5.08 11.21
C GLY A 64 -23.95 -4.58 12.12
N SER A 65 -24.13 -4.79 13.43
CA SER A 65 -23.19 -4.33 14.47
C SER A 65 -21.75 -4.84 14.26
N CYS A 66 -21.58 -6.10 13.87
CA CYS A 66 -20.25 -6.67 13.62
C CYS A 66 -19.50 -5.93 12.51
N HIS A 67 -20.20 -5.59 11.42
CA HIS A 67 -19.62 -4.84 10.31
C HIS A 67 -19.25 -3.42 10.74
N CYS A 68 -20.20 -2.69 11.32
CA CYS A 68 -19.97 -1.32 11.77
C CYS A 68 -18.81 -1.23 12.79
N ALA A 69 -18.69 -2.23 13.68
CA ALA A 69 -17.59 -2.30 14.64
C ALA A 69 -16.24 -2.55 13.96
N ALA A 70 -16.18 -3.44 12.97
CA ALA A 70 -14.98 -3.69 12.19
C ALA A 70 -14.59 -2.47 11.35
N GLU A 71 -15.56 -1.84 10.69
CA GLU A 71 -15.39 -0.61 9.91
C GLU A 71 -14.84 0.54 10.77
N SER A 72 -15.41 0.73 11.95
CA SER A 72 -14.96 1.75 12.91
C SER A 72 -13.52 1.50 13.37
N LYS A 73 -13.14 0.23 13.61
CA LYS A 73 -11.76 -0.14 13.94
C LYS A 73 -10.80 0.14 12.78
N LEU A 74 -11.22 -0.14 11.55
CA LEU A 74 -10.41 0.14 10.36
C LEU A 74 -10.18 1.64 10.18
N LYS A 75 -11.25 2.45 10.26
CA LYS A 75 -11.18 3.92 10.19
C LYS A 75 -10.24 4.49 11.25
N LYS A 76 -10.35 4.04 12.50
CA LYS A 76 -9.45 4.46 13.59
C LYS A 76 -7.98 4.17 13.26
N LYS A 77 -7.66 2.97 12.79
CA LYS A 77 -6.29 2.62 12.37
C LYS A 77 -5.81 3.52 11.24
N GLN A 78 -6.67 3.79 10.26
CA GLN A 78 -6.35 4.68 9.15
C GLN A 78 -6.04 6.10 9.63
N PHE A 79 -6.82 6.64 10.58
CA PHE A 79 -6.55 7.95 11.17
C PHE A 79 -5.23 8.00 11.93
N VAL A 80 -4.90 6.96 12.71
CA VAL A 80 -3.62 6.88 13.43
C VAL A 80 -2.45 6.91 12.45
N ILE A 81 -2.53 6.14 11.36
CA ILE A 81 -1.48 6.13 10.33
C ILE A 81 -1.36 7.51 9.66
N GLN A 82 -2.47 8.15 9.32
CA GLN A 82 -2.46 9.49 8.71
C GLN A 82 -1.89 10.55 9.65
N ASP A 83 -2.26 10.52 10.93
CA ASP A 83 -1.71 11.41 11.95
C ASP A 83 -0.20 11.22 12.10
N GLU A 84 0.28 9.97 12.12
CA GLU A 84 1.71 9.69 12.17
C GLU A 84 2.44 10.22 10.92
N ILE A 85 1.88 10.03 9.72
CA ILE A 85 2.44 10.57 8.48
C ILE A 85 2.50 12.10 8.54
N ASN A 86 1.41 12.75 8.94
CA ASN A 86 1.35 14.22 9.06
C ASN A 86 2.41 14.75 10.05
N LYS A 87 2.60 14.06 11.19
CA LYS A 87 3.67 14.38 12.15
C LYS A 87 5.06 14.24 11.52
N ARG A 88 5.31 13.21 10.72
CA ARG A 88 6.61 13.03 10.03
C ARG A 88 6.84 14.12 8.97
N ILE A 89 5.82 14.50 8.21
CA ILE A 89 5.91 15.57 7.20
C ILE A 89 6.27 16.91 7.87
N ALA A 90 5.55 17.28 8.94
CA ALA A 90 5.82 18.52 9.67
C ALA A 90 7.24 18.60 10.26
N LEU A 91 7.84 17.47 10.63
CA LEU A 91 9.23 17.42 11.14
C LEU A 91 10.27 17.41 10.00
N SER A 92 9.91 16.89 8.83
CA SER A 92 10.77 16.80 7.64
C SER A 92 11.02 18.16 6.99
N GLU A 93 10.00 19.01 6.90
CA GLU A 93 10.06 20.34 6.25
C GLU A 93 10.99 21.34 6.96
N CYS A 94 11.50 21.00 8.15
CA CYS A 94 12.45 21.82 8.89
C CYS A 94 13.94 21.47 8.58
N SER A 95 14.22 20.45 7.76
CA SER A 95 15.60 19.98 7.51
C SER A 95 16.25 20.48 6.20
N THR A 96 15.51 21.14 5.33
CA THR A 96 16.02 21.76 4.10
C THR A 96 15.96 23.27 4.28
N GLY A 97 17.04 23.82 4.82
CA GLY A 97 17.16 25.22 5.19
C GLY A 97 18.61 25.63 5.25
N ASP A 98 19.34 25.48 4.14
CA ASP A 98 20.62 26.10 3.88
C ASP A 98 20.43 27.45 3.17
N VAL A 99 20.59 28.50 4.00
CA VAL A 99 21.17 29.83 3.73
C VAL A 99 20.69 30.62 2.51
N SER A 100 19.82 31.61 2.76
CA SER A 100 20.06 33.01 2.34
C SER A 100 19.20 33.97 3.16
N ALA A 101 19.84 35.06 3.61
CA ALA A 101 19.41 35.93 4.69
C ALA A 101 18.34 36.96 4.29
N SER A 102 17.46 37.34 5.23
CA SER A 102 17.29 38.75 5.61
C SER A 102 16.49 38.93 6.90
N SER A 103 17.14 39.60 7.86
CA SER A 103 16.67 40.54 8.89
C SER A 103 15.24 40.50 9.48
N ILE A 104 15.23 40.46 10.83
CA ILE A 104 14.30 41.07 11.80
C ILE A 104 12.90 40.43 11.93
N SER A 105 12.69 39.64 12.99
CA SER A 105 11.81 39.99 14.12
C SER A 105 11.71 38.85 15.15
N THR A 106 12.11 39.17 16.38
CA THR A 106 11.55 38.80 17.70
C THR A 106 10.90 37.41 17.91
N GLN A 107 11.46 36.67 18.87
CA GLN A 107 10.82 35.67 19.76
C GLN A 107 9.63 34.89 19.19
N VAL A 108 9.85 33.62 18.83
CA VAL A 108 9.02 32.43 19.16
C VAL A 108 9.52 31.29 18.26
N ASN A 109 10.58 30.57 18.66
CA ASN A 109 10.76 29.15 18.27
C ASN A 109 11.96 28.47 18.94
N GLN A 110 12.19 28.72 20.22
CA GLN A 110 13.26 28.04 20.95
C GLN A 110 12.96 26.57 21.26
N HIS A 111 11.80 26.05 20.81
CA HIS A 111 11.34 24.69 21.10
C HIS A 111 11.62 23.65 19.99
N CYS A 112 12.00 24.08 18.78
CA CYS A 112 12.24 23.12 17.68
C CYS A 112 13.69 22.62 17.55
N ARG A 113 14.66 23.20 18.29
CA ARG A 113 16.07 22.77 18.24
C ARG A 113 16.41 21.56 19.11
N LEU A 114 15.49 21.08 19.95
CA LEU A 114 15.78 20.03 20.93
C LEU A 114 15.38 18.60 20.50
N ALA A 115 14.74 18.43 19.34
CA ALA A 115 14.25 17.13 18.86
C ALA A 115 15.20 16.40 17.90
N ARG A 116 16.41 16.91 17.68
CA ARG A 116 17.50 16.14 17.08
C ARG A 116 18.40 15.70 18.22
N LYS A 117 18.47 14.39 18.50
CA LYS A 117 19.59 13.84 19.29
C LYS A 117 20.86 14.43 18.66
N PRO A 118 21.70 15.17 19.39
CA PRO A 118 22.87 15.77 18.79
C PRO A 118 23.82 14.63 18.49
N LEU A 119 23.70 14.05 17.30
CA LEU A 119 24.84 13.38 16.69
C LEU A 119 25.86 14.50 16.55
N ILE A 120 26.84 14.50 17.46
CA ILE A 120 27.83 15.56 17.56
C ILE A 120 28.42 15.73 16.16
N GLU A 121 28.54 16.98 15.72
CA GLU A 121 29.08 17.34 14.41
C GLU A 121 30.39 16.61 14.10
N GLN A 122 31.17 16.30 15.14
CA GLN A 122 32.37 15.48 15.11
C GLN A 122 32.11 14.01 14.71
N THR A 123 31.07 13.36 15.23
CA THR A 123 30.66 12.01 14.82
C THR A 123 30.19 11.98 13.37
N ARG A 124 29.46 13.02 12.95
CA ARG A 124 29.03 13.18 11.55
C ARG A 124 30.24 13.30 10.62
N ARG A 125 31.22 14.13 10.97
CA ARG A 125 32.48 14.30 10.22
C ARG A 125 33.31 13.03 10.19
N ALA A 126 33.52 12.39 11.34
CA ALA A 126 34.29 11.14 11.44
C ALA A 126 33.68 10.01 10.61
N ALA A 127 32.35 9.84 10.65
CA ALA A 127 31.67 8.83 9.83
C ALA A 127 31.77 9.14 8.32
N SER A 128 31.61 10.41 7.93
CA SER A 128 31.77 10.83 6.53
C SER A 128 33.20 10.64 6.01
N GLU A 129 34.21 10.88 6.85
CA GLU A 129 35.62 10.72 6.52
C GLU A 129 36.01 9.24 6.34
N ILE A 130 35.45 8.35 7.16
CA ILE A 130 35.61 6.90 6.99
C ILE A 130 34.98 6.44 5.66
N LEU A 131 33.77 6.90 5.34
CA LEU A 131 33.05 6.48 4.13
C LEU A 131 33.65 7.05 2.83
N SER A 132 34.23 8.24 2.87
CA SER A 132 34.89 8.86 1.70
C SER A 132 36.27 8.27 1.40
N ASN A 133 36.93 7.67 2.39
CA ASN A 133 38.16 6.90 2.20
C ASN A 133 37.91 5.43 1.79
N ILE A 134 36.65 4.96 1.82
CA ILE A 134 36.22 3.59 1.43
C ILE A 134 35.56 3.59 0.03
N ALA A 135 35.83 4.59 -0.82
CA ALA A 135 35.56 4.47 -2.25
C ALA A 135 36.79 3.83 -2.95
N PRO A 136 36.65 2.74 -3.73
CA PRO A 136 37.77 1.92 -4.15
C PRO A 136 38.51 2.54 -5.34
N GLN A 137 39.79 2.88 -5.13
CA GLN A 137 40.75 3.00 -6.23
C GLN A 137 41.47 1.66 -6.38
N GLN A 138 41.32 1.09 -7.57
CA GLN A 138 41.96 -0.14 -8.02
C GLN A 138 43.49 0.00 -7.96
N THR A 139 44.22 -1.02 -7.48
CA THR A 139 45.61 -1.24 -7.91
C THR A 139 45.97 -2.72 -7.80
N GLU A 140 46.36 -3.28 -8.94
CA GLU A 140 46.80 -4.66 -9.15
C GLU A 140 48.17 -4.96 -8.50
N LEU A 141 48.39 -6.22 -8.09
CA LEU A 141 49.69 -6.85 -8.29
C LEU A 141 49.58 -8.37 -8.50
N LYS A 142 49.80 -8.72 -9.77
CA LYS A 142 50.25 -9.97 -10.39
C LYS A 142 51.07 -10.92 -9.50
N GLY A 143 50.69 -12.20 -9.49
CA GLY A 143 51.46 -13.33 -8.98
C GLY A 143 50.96 -14.65 -9.58
N ASN A 144 51.58 -15.07 -10.69
CA ASN A 144 51.28 -16.30 -11.42
C ASN A 144 51.77 -17.53 -10.61
N ASN A 145 51.08 -18.67 -10.71
CA ASN A 145 51.68 -20.01 -10.80
C ASN A 145 50.60 -21.03 -11.24
N ASP A 146 50.88 -21.71 -12.34
CA ASP A 146 50.10 -22.79 -12.96
C ASP A 146 50.06 -24.06 -12.11
N VAL A 147 48.88 -24.65 -11.91
CA VAL A 147 48.66 -26.11 -11.94
C VAL A 147 47.29 -26.40 -12.55
N LYS A 148 47.32 -27.11 -13.67
CA LYS A 148 46.20 -27.69 -14.42
C LYS A 148 45.65 -28.92 -13.69
N SER A 149 44.33 -29.07 -13.57
CA SER A 149 43.59 -30.24 -14.12
C SER A 149 42.10 -30.26 -13.76
N SER A 150 41.32 -30.77 -14.73
CA SER A 150 40.03 -31.47 -14.66
C SER A 150 38.72 -30.72 -14.32
N LYS A 151 38.01 -30.36 -15.40
CA LYS A 151 36.78 -31.02 -15.90
C LYS A 151 35.67 -31.28 -14.86
N GLY A 152 34.57 -30.52 -14.97
CA GLY A 152 33.30 -30.83 -14.31
C GLY A 152 32.19 -29.86 -14.73
N HIS A 153 31.24 -30.39 -15.49
CA HIS A 153 30.08 -29.74 -16.07
C HIS A 153 28.91 -29.82 -15.07
N SER A 154 28.18 -28.73 -14.82
CA SER A 154 26.69 -28.74 -14.78
C SER A 154 26.12 -27.39 -14.38
N THR A 155 25.10 -27.03 -15.16
CA THR A 155 24.19 -25.91 -15.04
C THR A 155 23.30 -26.06 -13.80
N ASP A 156 22.94 -24.95 -13.16
CA ASP A 156 21.55 -24.44 -13.15
C ASP A 156 21.47 -23.15 -12.32
N GLY A 157 20.84 -22.15 -12.94
CA GLY A 157 20.89 -20.75 -12.51
C GLY A 157 19.89 -20.37 -11.42
N PRO A 158 20.01 -19.12 -10.91
CA PRO A 158 19.28 -18.64 -9.75
C PRO A 158 17.89 -18.06 -10.09
N LEU A 159 17.01 -18.19 -9.10
CA LEU A 159 15.74 -17.49 -8.93
C LEU A 159 15.85 -15.99 -9.28
N HIS A 160 14.99 -15.51 -10.18
CA HIS A 160 14.84 -14.08 -10.46
C HIS A 160 13.37 -13.67 -10.33
N CYS A 161 13.04 -12.97 -9.24
CA CYS A 161 11.78 -12.27 -9.05
C CYS A 161 11.91 -10.85 -9.65
N ASN A 162 11.29 -10.63 -10.80
CA ASN A 162 11.16 -9.31 -11.40
C ASN A 162 9.94 -8.57 -10.83
N ASN A 163 10.18 -7.62 -9.93
CA ASN A 163 9.22 -6.59 -9.55
C ASN A 163 9.47 -5.34 -10.39
N THR A 164 8.75 -5.21 -11.50
CA THR A 164 8.82 -4.03 -12.38
C THR A 164 7.82 -2.99 -11.89
N TRP A 165 8.26 -2.06 -11.03
CA TRP A 165 7.58 -0.80 -10.79
C TRP A 165 8.00 0.20 -11.87
N LEU A 166 7.17 0.36 -12.91
CA LEU A 166 7.35 1.45 -13.85
C LEU A 166 6.81 2.74 -13.23
N LEU A 167 7.73 3.55 -12.71
CA LEU A 167 7.57 5.00 -12.66
C LEU A 167 7.59 5.52 -14.11
N SER A 168 6.53 6.18 -14.54
CA SER A 168 6.57 7.08 -15.68
C SER A 168 6.38 8.50 -15.16
N GLY A 169 7.51 9.21 -15.03
CA GLY A 169 7.56 10.65 -14.85
C GLY A 169 7.96 11.35 -16.15
N ASN A 170 7.15 12.34 -16.53
CA ASN A 170 7.46 13.62 -17.15
C ASN A 170 8.08 13.70 -18.56
N ARG A 171 7.40 14.43 -19.46
CA ARG A 171 7.79 15.71 -20.12
C ARG A 171 6.88 15.97 -21.33
N SER A 172 6.14 17.08 -21.33
CA SER A 172 6.46 18.38 -21.99
C SER A 172 6.15 18.40 -23.49
N SER A 173 5.12 19.14 -23.89
CA SER A 173 5.18 20.33 -24.75
C SER A 173 3.79 20.91 -24.98
#